data_AF-C9LNE3-F1
#
_entry.id   AF-C9LNE3-F1
#
_cell.length_a   1.000
_cell.length_b   1.000
_cell.length_c   1.000
_cell.angle_alpha   90.00
_cell.angle_beta   90.00
_cell.angle_gamma   90.00
#
_symmetry.space_group_name_H-M   'P 1'
#
loop_
_entity.id
_entity.type
_entity.pdbx_description
1 polymer ?
#
loop_
_entity_poly.entity_id
_entity_poly.type
_entity_poly.pdbx_seq_one_letter_code
_entity_poly.pdbx_strand_id
1 'polypeptide(L)'
;MNEKTMETITVEKRAAHIIDMCHRMTVHHTLWFREVEHQLGFEKALNVMDYAWKQTRKAAVRRLAAQFHFPEQEGCPAFLIRLPKEEQLSLLDTIAKSWLAQDGFWFQGVEFSYGINDAKRCNDSTWARFSPFEAHSIKKLLGMEEHPGLEGLAQALNFRMYSRLNRQSSRFEDGSLIFTMDNCRVQSARMRKNLPDYPCKSAGLVEYAHFAEGIDDRIQTECIGCPPDAHPESWFCAWKFTLK
;
A
#
# COMPACT_ATOMS: atom_id res chain seq x y z
N MET A 1 -11.93 -34.84 28.24
CA MET A 1 -11.63 -34.26 26.92
C MET A 1 -10.17 -33.86 26.96
N ASN A 2 -9.28 -34.47 26.15
CA ASN A 2 -7.86 -34.12 26.21
C ASN A 2 -7.69 -32.63 25.88
N GLU A 3 -6.99 -31.91 26.75
CA GLU A 3 -6.72 -30.49 26.61
C GLU A 3 -5.96 -30.24 25.29
N LYS A 4 -6.41 -29.27 24.49
CA LYS A 4 -5.74 -28.89 23.25
C LYS A 4 -4.67 -27.85 23.57
N THR A 5 -3.42 -28.26 23.50
CA THR A 5 -2.23 -27.43 23.69
C THR A 5 -1.39 -27.43 22.41
N MET A 6 -0.38 -26.56 22.31
CA MET A 6 0.50 -26.52 21.12
C MET A 6 1.29 -27.83 20.95
N GLU A 7 1.59 -28.49 22.06
CA GLU A 7 2.30 -29.77 22.14
C GLU A 7 1.44 -30.95 21.66
N THR A 8 0.11 -30.84 21.78
CA THR A 8 -0.84 -31.94 21.52
C THR A 8 -1.59 -31.83 20.20
N ILE A 9 -1.57 -30.67 19.53
CA ILE A 9 -2.13 -30.52 18.17
C ILE A 9 -1.23 -31.13 17.09
N THR A 10 -1.74 -31.25 15.86
CA THR A 10 -0.97 -31.82 14.72
C THR A 10 0.11 -30.86 14.22
N VAL A 11 1.07 -31.39 13.47
CA VAL A 11 2.16 -30.60 12.88
C VAL A 11 1.64 -29.54 11.90
N GLU A 12 0.59 -29.86 11.13
CA GLU A 12 -0.03 -28.94 10.18
C GLU A 12 -0.71 -27.78 10.91
N LYS A 13 -1.38 -28.06 12.04
CA LYS A 13 -1.99 -27.02 12.87
C LYS A 13 -0.96 -26.11 13.51
N ARG A 14 0.18 -26.66 13.97
CA ARG A 14 1.30 -25.83 14.44
C ARG A 14 1.85 -24.95 13.33
N ALA A 15 2.07 -25.49 12.14
CA ALA A 15 2.58 -24.73 11.00
C ALA A 15 1.63 -23.58 10.60
N ALA A 16 0.33 -23.85 10.51
CA ALA A 16 -0.68 -22.82 10.26
C ALA A 16 -0.70 -21.77 11.38
N HIS A 17 -0.55 -22.19 12.64
CA HIS A 17 -0.52 -21.28 13.77
C HIS A 17 0.70 -20.33 13.75
N ILE A 18 1.87 -20.79 13.27
CA ILE A 18 3.05 -19.92 13.08
C ILE A 18 2.72 -18.77 12.12
N ILE A 19 2.07 -19.06 10.99
CA ILE A 19 1.64 -18.02 10.03
C ILE A 19 0.59 -17.09 10.65
N ASP A 20 -0.37 -17.64 11.39
CA ASP A 20 -1.37 -16.86 12.12
C ASP A 20 -0.73 -15.93 13.17
N MET A 21 0.32 -16.35 13.86
CA MET A 21 1.07 -15.48 14.77
C MET A 21 1.71 -14.29 14.05
N CYS A 22 2.23 -14.48 12.83
CA CYS A 22 2.72 -13.37 12.00
C CYS A 22 1.57 -12.41 11.61
N HIS A 23 0.41 -12.93 11.25
CA HIS A 23 -0.77 -12.12 10.97
C HIS A 23 -1.20 -11.29 12.20
N ARG A 24 -1.31 -11.90 13.38
CA ARG A 24 -1.63 -11.20 14.64
C ARG A 24 -0.62 -10.10 14.97
N MET A 25 0.67 -10.34 14.67
CA MET A 25 1.71 -9.33 14.84
C MET A 25 1.49 -8.13 13.91
N THR A 26 1.15 -8.35 12.64
CA THR A 26 0.82 -7.26 11.70
C THR A 26 -0.39 -6.47 12.17
N VAL A 27 -1.48 -7.16 12.57
CA VAL A 27 -2.69 -6.51 13.09
C VAL A 27 -2.36 -5.66 14.33
N HIS A 28 -1.64 -6.23 15.30
CA HIS A 28 -1.25 -5.52 16.51
C HIS A 28 -0.36 -4.30 16.22
N HIS A 29 0.58 -4.42 15.27
CA HIS A 29 1.43 -3.31 14.84
C HIS A 29 0.60 -2.16 14.24
N THR A 30 -0.35 -2.48 13.37
CA THR A 30 -1.26 -1.47 12.80
C THR A 30 -2.19 -0.87 13.86
N LEU A 31 -2.70 -1.66 14.81
CA LEU A 31 -3.53 -1.14 15.91
C LEU A 31 -2.77 -0.14 16.78
N TRP A 32 -1.50 -0.41 17.10
CA TRP A 32 -0.65 0.56 17.80
C TRP A 32 -0.53 1.87 17.03
N PHE A 33 -0.28 1.80 15.72
CA PHE A 33 -0.22 2.99 14.89
C PHE A 33 -1.53 3.78 14.92
N ARG A 34 -2.66 3.09 14.77
CA ARG A 34 -4.00 3.69 14.80
C ARG A 34 -4.31 4.35 16.15
N GLU A 35 -3.90 3.74 17.26
CA GLU A 35 -4.11 4.30 18.59
C GLU A 35 -3.23 5.54 18.82
N VAL A 36 -1.96 5.49 18.42
CA VAL A 36 -1.07 6.66 18.52
C VAL A 36 -1.58 7.81 17.66
N GLU A 37 -2.08 7.53 16.46
CA GLU A 37 -2.74 8.53 15.62
C GLU A 37 -3.97 9.12 16.30
N HIS A 38 -4.82 8.28 16.88
CA HIS A 38 -6.03 8.72 17.58
C HIS A 38 -5.72 9.62 18.77
N GLN A 39 -4.70 9.28 19.57
CA GLN A 39 -4.36 9.99 20.80
C GLN A 39 -3.48 11.22 20.57
N LEU A 40 -2.52 11.14 19.64
CA LEU A 40 -1.44 12.12 19.50
C LEU A 40 -1.44 12.86 18.16
N GLY A 41 -2.26 12.42 17.20
CA GLY A 41 -2.30 12.97 15.85
C GLY A 41 -1.37 12.25 14.86
N PHE A 42 -1.67 12.42 13.57
CA PHE A 42 -1.08 11.62 12.49
C PHE A 42 0.42 11.83 12.31
N GLU A 43 0.91 13.07 12.30
CA GLU A 43 2.35 13.37 12.15
C GLU A 43 3.20 12.73 13.26
N LYS A 44 2.74 12.83 14.51
CA LYS A 44 3.41 12.18 15.64
C LYS A 44 3.36 10.66 15.50
N ALA A 45 2.26 10.10 14.99
CA ALA A 45 2.15 8.68 14.72
C ALA A 45 3.15 8.20 13.65
N LEU A 46 3.38 8.97 12.58
CA LEU A 46 4.39 8.66 11.56
C LEU A 46 5.81 8.65 12.13
N ASN A 47 6.14 9.63 12.98
CA ASN A 47 7.44 9.69 13.66
C ASN A 47 7.66 8.49 14.59
N VAL A 48 6.62 8.10 15.36
CA VAL A 48 6.69 6.91 16.22
C VAL A 48 6.77 5.63 15.39
N MET A 49 6.01 5.54 14.28
CA MET A 49 6.05 4.43 13.34
C MET A 49 7.46 4.19 12.79
N ASP A 50 8.16 5.26 12.42
CA ASP A 50 9.53 5.19 11.91
C ASP A 50 10.51 4.56 12.89
N TYR A 51 10.41 4.93 14.17
CA TYR A 51 11.17 4.30 15.23
C TYR A 51 10.74 2.83 15.41
N ALA A 52 9.44 2.59 15.62
CA ALA A 52 8.89 1.29 15.95
C ALA A 52 9.16 0.25 14.85
N TRP A 53 8.98 0.62 13.58
CA TRP A 53 9.25 -0.25 12.43
C TRP A 53 10.73 -0.59 12.31
N LYS A 54 11.63 0.40 12.48
CA LYS A 54 13.09 0.15 12.46
C LYS A 54 13.50 -0.88 13.52
N GLN A 55 12.99 -0.74 14.74
CA GLN A 55 13.31 -1.71 15.82
C GLN A 55 12.66 -3.07 15.57
N THR A 56 11.38 -3.09 15.20
CA THR A 56 10.62 -4.33 15.00
C THR A 56 11.18 -5.15 13.85
N ARG A 57 11.49 -4.52 12.72
CA ARG A 57 12.12 -5.19 11.56
C ARG A 57 13.46 -5.82 11.94
N LYS A 58 14.35 -5.07 12.60
CA LYS A 58 15.66 -5.58 13.04
C LYS A 58 15.51 -6.76 14.00
N ALA A 59 14.64 -6.63 15.01
CA ALA A 59 14.43 -7.68 16.00
C ALA A 59 13.81 -8.94 15.38
N ALA A 60 12.79 -8.78 14.53
CA ALA A 60 12.10 -9.89 13.88
C ALA A 60 13.05 -10.67 12.95
N VAL A 61 13.77 -9.96 12.07
CA VAL A 61 14.72 -10.61 11.15
C VAL A 61 15.85 -11.29 11.90
N ARG A 62 16.42 -10.65 12.94
CA ARG A 62 17.49 -11.28 13.75
C ARG A 62 17.03 -12.55 14.44
N ARG A 63 15.82 -12.56 15.00
CA ARG A 63 15.26 -13.76 15.66
C ARG A 63 14.99 -14.88 14.66
N LEU A 64 14.43 -14.57 13.50
CA LEU A 64 14.21 -15.55 12.43
C LEU A 64 15.54 -16.07 11.87
N ALA A 65 16.54 -15.20 11.69
CA ALA A 65 17.89 -15.54 11.25
C ALA A 65 18.55 -16.54 12.21
N ALA A 66 18.44 -16.30 13.52
CA ALA A 66 18.93 -17.23 14.53
C ALA A 66 18.19 -18.57 14.52
N GLN A 67 16.86 -18.55 14.37
CA GLN A 67 16.02 -19.76 14.38
C GLN A 67 16.19 -20.64 13.14
N PHE A 68 16.39 -20.04 11.97
CA PHE A 68 16.51 -20.73 10.68
C PHE A 68 17.94 -20.76 10.13
N HIS A 69 18.91 -20.29 10.92
CA HIS A 69 20.34 -20.30 10.61
C HIS A 69 20.71 -19.64 9.27
N PHE A 70 20.09 -18.51 8.95
CA PHE A 70 20.46 -17.70 7.77
C PHE A 70 21.15 -16.39 8.18
N PRO A 71 22.12 -15.87 7.37
CA PRO A 71 22.74 -14.58 7.65
C PRO A 71 21.79 -13.41 7.40
N GLU A 72 21.89 -12.35 8.21
CA GLU A 72 21.18 -11.08 8.04
C GLU A 72 22.16 -9.90 7.94
N GLN A 73 21.71 -8.83 7.29
CA GLN A 73 22.41 -7.56 7.22
C GLN A 73 21.41 -6.41 7.40
N GLU A 74 21.63 -5.58 8.42
CA GLU A 74 20.80 -4.41 8.75
C GLU A 74 19.29 -4.70 8.85
N GLY A 75 18.92 -5.84 9.42
CA GLY A 75 17.52 -6.26 9.54
C GLY A 75 16.90 -6.67 8.20
N CYS A 76 17.72 -7.22 7.31
CA CYS A 76 17.29 -7.84 6.06
C CYS A 76 17.95 -9.22 5.92
N PRO A 77 17.22 -10.29 5.58
CA PRO A 77 17.84 -11.56 5.23
C PRO A 77 18.83 -11.40 4.07
N ALA A 78 20.08 -11.86 4.24
CA ALA A 78 21.13 -11.62 3.26
C ALA A 78 20.86 -12.27 1.89
N PHE A 79 20.01 -13.31 1.84
CA PHE A 79 19.58 -13.89 0.57
C PHE A 79 18.78 -12.89 -0.28
N LEU A 80 17.95 -12.02 0.32
CA LEU A 80 17.21 -10.99 -0.42
C LEU A 80 18.14 -9.94 -1.02
N ILE A 81 19.21 -9.58 -0.30
CA ILE A 81 20.23 -8.63 -0.78
C ILE A 81 20.98 -9.21 -1.99
N ARG A 82 21.24 -10.53 -1.98
CA ARG A 82 22.00 -11.21 -3.03
C ARG A 82 21.17 -11.67 -4.23
N LEU A 83 19.84 -11.54 -4.18
CA LEU A 83 19.00 -11.86 -5.34
C LEU A 83 19.42 -11.02 -6.56
N PRO A 84 19.44 -11.61 -7.76
CA PRO A 84 19.56 -10.83 -8.99
C PRO A 84 18.47 -9.76 -9.06
N LYS A 85 18.77 -8.64 -9.71
CA LYS A 85 17.83 -7.51 -9.88
C LYS A 85 16.44 -7.97 -10.32
N GLU A 86 16.36 -8.81 -11.36
CA GLU A 86 15.08 -9.27 -11.90
C GLU A 86 14.28 -10.11 -10.90
N GLU A 87 14.94 -10.89 -10.04
CA GLU A 87 14.29 -11.64 -8.97
C GLU A 87 13.81 -10.73 -7.83
N GLN A 88 14.57 -9.70 -7.49
CA GLN A 88 14.12 -8.68 -6.53
C GLN A 88 12.87 -7.95 -7.04
N LEU A 89 12.88 -7.54 -8.31
CA LEU A 89 11.74 -6.88 -8.94
C LEU A 89 10.52 -7.81 -9.02
N SER A 90 10.71 -9.07 -9.40
CA SER A 90 9.65 -10.08 -9.41
C SER A 90 9.07 -10.35 -8.01
N LEU A 91 9.92 -10.33 -6.97
CA LEU A 91 9.47 -10.47 -5.58
C LEU A 91 8.65 -9.26 -5.14
N LEU A 92 9.06 -8.04 -5.48
CA LEU A 92 8.27 -6.83 -5.24
C LEU A 92 6.89 -6.93 -5.91
N ASP A 93 6.84 -7.41 -7.15
CA ASP A 93 5.56 -7.61 -7.87
C ASP A 93 4.68 -8.65 -7.18
N THR A 94 5.28 -9.70 -6.64
CA THR A 94 4.55 -10.76 -5.91
C THR A 94 3.96 -10.23 -4.60
N ILE A 95 4.72 -9.41 -3.87
CA ILE A 95 4.26 -8.75 -2.65
C ILE A 95 3.13 -7.76 -2.99
N ALA A 96 3.30 -6.93 -4.03
CA ALA A 96 2.26 -5.99 -4.45
C ALA A 96 0.97 -6.72 -4.87
N LYS A 97 1.06 -7.85 -5.58
CA LYS A 97 -0.12 -8.68 -5.92
C LYS A 97 -0.83 -9.20 -4.67
N SER A 98 -0.06 -9.61 -3.66
CA SER A 98 -0.60 -10.12 -2.39
C SER A 98 -1.31 -9.01 -1.61
N TRP A 99 -0.73 -7.82 -1.56
CA TRP A 99 -1.37 -6.64 -0.98
C TRP A 99 -2.69 -6.28 -1.68
N LEU A 100 -2.71 -6.22 -3.01
CA LEU A 100 -3.94 -5.89 -3.76
C LEU A 100 -5.03 -6.96 -3.56
N ALA A 101 -4.64 -8.24 -3.46
CA ALA A 101 -5.59 -9.30 -3.14
C ALA A 101 -6.16 -9.13 -1.72
N GLN A 102 -5.31 -8.80 -0.74
CA GLN A 102 -5.73 -8.53 0.64
C GLN A 102 -6.75 -7.39 0.69
N ASP A 103 -6.48 -6.27 0.00
CA ASP A 103 -7.39 -5.13 -0.10
C ASP A 103 -8.76 -5.55 -0.68
N GLY A 104 -8.74 -6.31 -1.78
CA GLY A 104 -9.94 -6.87 -2.38
C GLY A 104 -10.73 -7.82 -1.46
N PHE A 105 -10.05 -8.65 -0.67
CA PHE A 105 -10.72 -9.56 0.28
C PHE A 105 -11.36 -8.80 1.44
N TRP A 106 -10.75 -7.72 1.94
CA TRP A 106 -11.38 -6.85 2.92
C TRP A 106 -12.63 -6.17 2.35
N PHE A 107 -12.52 -5.62 1.14
CA PHE A 107 -13.66 -5.02 0.46
C PHE A 107 -14.82 -6.00 0.32
N GLN A 108 -14.55 -7.19 -0.20
CA GLN A 108 -15.55 -8.25 -0.38
C GLN A 108 -16.14 -8.71 0.95
N GLY A 109 -15.32 -8.88 1.99
CA GLY A 109 -15.79 -9.28 3.32
C GLY A 109 -16.80 -8.29 3.91
N VAL A 110 -16.54 -6.99 3.77
CA VAL A 110 -17.48 -5.93 4.21
C VAL A 110 -18.69 -5.89 3.28
N GLU A 111 -18.51 -5.97 1.97
CA GLU A 111 -19.60 -5.94 0.99
C GLU A 111 -20.60 -7.08 1.23
N PHE A 112 -20.11 -8.30 1.42
CA PHE A 112 -20.97 -9.47 1.63
C PHE A 112 -21.67 -9.45 2.98
N SER A 113 -21.10 -8.78 3.98
CA SER A 113 -21.65 -8.75 5.35
C SER A 113 -22.57 -7.55 5.59
N TYR A 114 -22.27 -6.40 4.99
CA TYR A 114 -22.86 -5.09 5.32
C TYR A 114 -23.25 -4.26 4.08
N GLY A 115 -22.95 -4.75 2.87
CA GLY A 115 -23.32 -4.11 1.62
C GLY A 115 -22.28 -3.13 1.06
N ILE A 116 -22.49 -2.75 -0.20
CA ILE A 116 -21.53 -1.99 -1.01
C ILE A 116 -21.20 -0.61 -0.44
N ASN A 117 -22.18 0.07 0.18
CA ASN A 117 -21.97 1.41 0.72
C ASN A 117 -20.99 1.40 1.91
N ASP A 118 -21.11 0.40 2.78
CA ASP A 118 -20.20 0.23 3.91
C ASP A 118 -18.81 -0.20 3.43
N ALA A 119 -18.73 -1.08 2.43
CA ALA A 119 -17.47 -1.47 1.81
C ALA A 119 -16.73 -0.27 1.21
N LYS A 120 -17.43 0.58 0.44
CA LYS A 120 -16.86 1.81 -0.13
C LYS A 120 -16.43 2.80 0.95
N ARG A 121 -17.24 3.01 1.99
CA ARG A 121 -16.87 3.92 3.09
C ARG A 121 -15.62 3.43 3.83
N CYS A 122 -15.54 2.14 4.12
CA CYS A 122 -14.37 1.52 4.76
C CYS A 122 -13.13 1.58 3.87
N ASN A 123 -13.28 1.34 2.56
CA ASN A 123 -12.22 1.46 1.57
C ASN A 123 -11.67 2.88 1.52
N ASP A 124 -12.54 3.86 1.28
CA ASP A 124 -12.13 5.26 1.10
C ASP A 124 -11.49 5.80 2.39
N SER A 125 -12.01 5.41 3.57
CA SER A 125 -11.40 5.75 4.86
C SER A 125 -10.03 5.09 5.08
N THR A 126 -9.82 3.88 4.55
CA THR A 126 -8.52 3.21 4.57
C THR A 126 -7.52 3.98 3.71
N TRP A 127 -7.92 4.38 2.50
CA TRP A 127 -7.08 5.17 1.60
C TRP A 127 -6.68 6.53 2.16
N ALA A 128 -7.58 7.21 2.87
CA ALA A 128 -7.28 8.46 3.56
C ALA A 128 -6.16 8.35 4.61
N ARG A 129 -5.85 7.13 5.07
CA ARG A 129 -4.80 6.86 6.05
C ARG A 129 -3.57 6.23 5.40
N PHE A 130 -3.79 5.32 4.47
CA PHE A 130 -2.72 4.60 3.80
C PHE A 130 -1.94 5.50 2.82
N SER A 131 -2.62 6.36 2.04
CA SER A 131 -1.96 7.23 1.06
C SER A 131 -0.91 8.17 1.69
N PRO A 132 -1.21 8.92 2.76
CA PRO A 132 -0.19 9.74 3.43
C PRO A 132 0.94 8.91 4.06
N PHE A 133 0.63 7.74 4.62
CA PHE A 133 1.66 6.83 5.15
C PHE A 133 2.60 6.32 4.04
N GLU A 134 2.05 5.93 2.89
CA GLU A 134 2.82 5.50 1.73
C GLU A 134 3.70 6.65 1.21
N ALA A 135 3.16 7.86 1.12
CA ALA A 135 3.91 9.07 0.78
C ALA A 135 5.08 9.32 1.75
N HIS A 136 4.84 9.29 3.07
CA HIS A 136 5.88 9.41 4.10
C HIS A 136 6.99 8.37 3.92
N SER A 137 6.61 7.11 3.75
CA SER A 137 7.56 6.01 3.55
C SER A 137 8.39 6.19 2.28
N ILE A 138 7.79 6.68 1.19
CA ILE A 138 8.48 6.92 -0.08
C ILE A 138 9.40 8.14 0.01
N LYS A 139 8.97 9.26 0.60
CA LYS A 139 9.83 10.44 0.83
C LYS A 139 11.11 10.04 1.55
N LYS A 140 10.97 9.25 2.62
CA LYS A 140 12.10 8.74 3.39
C LYS A 140 13.01 7.81 2.59
N LEU A 141 12.44 6.92 1.78
CA LEU A 141 13.22 6.04 0.91
C LEU A 141 14.04 6.84 -0.11
N LEU A 142 13.46 7.90 -0.66
CA LEU A 142 14.06 8.73 -1.70
C LEU A 142 14.92 9.89 -1.14
N GLY A 143 14.92 10.11 0.17
CA GLY A 143 15.62 11.23 0.80
C GLY A 143 15.07 12.60 0.35
N MET A 144 13.76 12.69 0.13
CA MET A 144 13.11 13.91 -0.32
C MET A 144 13.09 14.98 0.79
N GLU A 145 13.17 16.24 0.38
CA GLU A 145 12.93 17.38 1.26
C GLU A 145 11.44 17.51 1.62
N GLU A 146 11.12 18.49 2.47
CA GLU A 146 9.76 18.68 2.97
C GLU A 146 8.77 19.04 1.86
N HIS A 147 9.19 19.89 0.92
CA HIS A 147 8.35 20.36 -0.19
C HIS A 147 9.02 20.09 -1.55
N PRO A 148 9.04 18.84 -2.02
CA PRO A 148 9.77 18.43 -3.22
C PRO A 148 9.06 18.81 -4.53
N GLY A 149 7.88 19.43 -4.49
CA GLY A 149 7.17 19.91 -5.66
C GLY A 149 6.60 18.82 -6.57
N LEU A 150 6.19 19.22 -7.77
CA LEU A 150 5.57 18.32 -8.75
C LEU A 150 6.57 17.30 -9.31
N GLU A 151 7.85 17.65 -9.41
CA GLU A 151 8.94 16.76 -9.78
C GLU A 151 9.12 15.65 -8.74
N GLY A 152 9.08 16.02 -7.45
CA GLY A 152 9.06 15.08 -6.35
C GLY A 152 7.86 14.12 -6.41
N LEU A 153 6.66 14.64 -6.68
CA LEU A 153 5.47 13.83 -6.85
C LEU A 153 5.60 12.87 -8.04
N ALA A 154 6.06 13.35 -9.20
CA ALA A 154 6.26 12.53 -10.39
C ALA A 154 7.23 11.37 -10.12
N GLN A 155 8.30 11.61 -9.36
CA GLN A 155 9.21 10.56 -8.92
C GLN A 155 8.51 9.58 -7.97
N ALA A 156 7.86 10.09 -6.91
CA ALA A 156 7.24 9.29 -5.84
C ALA A 156 6.15 8.34 -6.36
N LEU A 157 5.36 8.77 -7.37
CA LEU A 157 4.33 7.93 -8.00
C LEU A 157 4.89 6.60 -8.55
N ASN A 158 6.17 6.54 -8.93
CA ASN A 158 6.83 5.33 -9.41
C ASN A 158 7.19 4.33 -8.29
N PHE A 159 7.12 4.74 -7.02
CA PHE A 159 7.50 3.91 -5.87
C PHE A 159 6.29 3.39 -5.08
N ARG A 160 5.07 3.78 -5.47
CA ARG A 160 3.83 3.25 -4.90
C ARG A 160 3.67 1.77 -5.19
N MET A 161 2.99 1.03 -4.34
CA MET A 161 2.77 -0.40 -4.59
C MET A 161 2.00 -0.67 -5.89
N TYR A 162 1.11 0.23 -6.29
CA TYR A 162 0.40 0.13 -7.57
C TYR A 162 1.30 0.24 -8.80
N SER A 163 2.44 0.94 -8.72
CA SER A 163 3.36 1.09 -9.86
C SER A 163 3.97 -0.24 -10.30
N ARG A 164 4.00 -1.23 -9.40
CA ARG A 164 4.45 -2.60 -9.67
C ARG A 164 3.41 -3.46 -10.40
N LEU A 165 2.15 -3.05 -10.37
CA LEU A 165 1.02 -3.85 -10.86
C LEU A 165 0.37 -3.27 -12.11
N ASN A 166 0.44 -1.96 -12.25
CA ASN A 166 -0.26 -1.20 -13.27
C ASN A 166 0.73 -0.56 -14.24
N ARG A 167 0.25 -0.21 -15.44
CA ARG A 167 0.98 0.68 -16.35
C ARG A 167 0.47 2.09 -16.13
N GLN A 168 1.39 3.02 -15.88
CA GLN A 168 1.08 4.40 -15.59
C GLN A 168 2.07 5.33 -16.30
N SER A 169 1.62 6.53 -16.60
CA SER A 169 2.42 7.56 -17.27
C SER A 169 2.28 8.90 -16.56
N SER A 170 3.34 9.70 -16.62
CA SER A 170 3.38 11.05 -16.07
C SER A 170 3.95 12.00 -17.13
N ARG A 171 3.35 13.17 -17.31
CA ARG A 171 3.86 14.22 -18.19
C ARG A 171 3.61 15.60 -17.58
N PHE A 172 4.46 16.56 -17.91
CA PHE A 172 4.25 17.96 -17.54
C PHE A 172 3.57 18.71 -18.68
N GLU A 173 2.57 19.52 -18.33
CA GLU A 173 1.75 20.30 -19.27
C GLU A 173 1.31 21.58 -18.57
N ASP A 174 1.68 22.76 -19.11
CA ASP A 174 1.32 24.08 -18.59
C ASP A 174 1.57 24.26 -17.07
N GLY A 175 2.75 23.87 -16.59
CA GLY A 175 3.12 23.96 -15.17
C GLY A 175 2.37 22.99 -14.25
N SER A 176 1.62 22.04 -14.82
CA SER A 176 0.90 20.99 -14.12
C SER A 176 1.53 19.63 -14.40
N LEU A 177 1.38 18.69 -13.47
CA LEU A 177 1.70 17.28 -13.69
C LEU A 177 0.41 16.53 -14.04
N ILE A 178 0.39 15.89 -15.20
CA ILE A 178 -0.69 14.99 -15.61
C ILE A 178 -0.23 13.54 -15.43
N PHE A 179 -0.98 12.80 -14.61
CA PHE A 179 -0.77 11.39 -14.36
C PHE A 179 -1.91 10.57 -14.95
N THR A 180 -1.59 9.49 -15.67
CA THR A 180 -2.56 8.57 -16.26
C THR A 180 -2.31 7.14 -15.81
N MET A 181 -3.39 6.44 -15.51
CA MET A 181 -3.40 4.99 -15.26
C MET A 181 -3.75 4.27 -16.56
N ASP A 182 -2.75 4.08 -17.42
CA ASP A 182 -2.89 3.52 -18.76
C ASP A 182 -3.41 2.08 -18.75
N ASN A 183 -3.09 1.32 -17.69
CA ASN A 183 -3.67 0.00 -17.48
C ASN A 183 -3.78 -0.31 -15.98
N CYS A 184 -5.01 -0.34 -15.46
CA CYS A 184 -5.31 -0.72 -14.09
C CYS A 184 -5.60 -2.23 -14.02
N ARG A 185 -4.86 -2.96 -13.18
CA ARG A 185 -5.05 -4.41 -12.98
C ARG A 185 -6.47 -4.79 -12.58
N VAL A 186 -7.13 -3.98 -11.75
CA VAL A 186 -8.52 -4.20 -11.30
C VAL A 186 -9.48 -4.06 -12.46
N GLN A 187 -9.42 -2.94 -13.20
CA GLN A 187 -10.31 -2.72 -14.35
C GLN A 187 -10.08 -3.75 -15.45
N SER A 188 -8.82 -4.01 -15.80
CA SER A 188 -8.45 -5.07 -16.74
C SER A 188 -8.99 -6.45 -16.33
N ALA A 189 -9.02 -6.78 -15.04
CA ALA A 189 -9.60 -8.03 -14.57
C ALA A 189 -11.13 -8.09 -14.72
N ARG A 190 -11.81 -6.94 -14.62
CA ARG A 190 -13.26 -6.82 -14.83
C ARG A 190 -13.62 -6.89 -16.30
N MET A 191 -12.88 -6.20 -17.16
CA MET A 191 -13.04 -6.29 -18.62
C MET A 191 -12.90 -7.73 -19.13
N ARG A 192 -11.90 -8.49 -18.66
CA ARG A 192 -11.73 -9.91 -19.01
C ARG A 192 -12.92 -10.79 -18.59
N LYS A 193 -13.73 -10.34 -17.62
CA LYS A 193 -14.94 -11.00 -17.14
C LYS A 193 -16.22 -10.41 -17.72
N ASN A 194 -16.13 -9.51 -18.71
CA ASN A 194 -17.25 -8.75 -19.26
C ASN A 194 -18.08 -8.03 -18.17
N LEU A 195 -17.40 -7.55 -17.12
CA LEU A 195 -18.02 -6.75 -16.06
C LEU A 195 -17.80 -5.26 -16.37
N PRO A 196 -18.76 -4.37 -16.02
CA PRO A 196 -18.57 -2.93 -16.14
C PRO A 196 -17.41 -2.48 -15.25
N ASP A 197 -16.79 -1.35 -15.59
CA ASP A 197 -15.73 -0.78 -14.77
C ASP A 197 -16.17 -0.60 -13.32
N TYR A 198 -15.24 -0.85 -12.41
CA TYR A 198 -15.46 -0.60 -11.00
C TYR A 198 -15.49 0.91 -10.75
N PRO A 199 -16.54 1.45 -10.09
CA PRO A 199 -16.67 2.89 -9.85
C PRO A 199 -15.72 3.36 -8.73
N CYS A 200 -14.42 3.46 -9.05
CA CYS A 200 -13.33 3.79 -8.13
C CYS A 200 -13.07 5.28 -7.91
N LYS A 201 -13.80 6.19 -8.57
CA LYS A 201 -13.58 7.64 -8.47
C LYS A 201 -13.58 8.17 -7.03
N SER A 202 -14.47 7.69 -6.16
CA SER A 202 -14.52 8.14 -4.76
C SER A 202 -13.22 7.81 -4.01
N ALA A 203 -12.76 6.57 -4.15
CA ALA A 203 -11.48 6.13 -3.61
C ALA A 203 -10.31 6.91 -4.22
N GLY A 204 -10.30 7.07 -5.55
CA GLY A 204 -9.24 7.78 -6.26
C GLY A 204 -9.09 9.24 -5.83
N LEU A 205 -10.20 9.95 -5.61
CA LEU A 205 -10.17 11.34 -5.14
C LEU A 205 -9.46 11.45 -3.79
N VAL A 206 -9.75 10.52 -2.88
CA VAL A 206 -9.12 10.45 -1.56
C VAL A 206 -7.66 10.01 -1.68
N GLU A 207 -7.42 8.94 -2.44
CA GLU A 207 -6.11 8.31 -2.60
C GLU A 207 -5.08 9.26 -3.19
N TYR A 208 -5.37 9.86 -4.35
CA TYR A 208 -4.40 10.69 -5.07
C TYR A 208 -4.23 12.06 -4.41
N ALA A 209 -5.30 12.66 -3.87
CA ALA A 209 -5.20 13.92 -3.15
C ALA A 209 -4.31 13.78 -1.91
N HIS A 210 -4.63 12.82 -1.03
CA HIS A 210 -3.86 12.63 0.20
C HIS A 210 -2.45 12.10 -0.03
N PHE A 211 -2.23 11.32 -1.09
CA PHE A 211 -0.87 10.94 -1.47
C PHE A 211 -0.07 12.16 -1.91
N ALA A 212 -0.63 12.99 -2.79
CA ALA A 212 0.05 14.18 -3.29
C ALA A 212 0.32 15.21 -2.18
N GLU A 213 -0.66 15.48 -1.31
CA GLU A 213 -0.51 16.32 -0.11
C GLU A 213 0.56 15.76 0.84
N GLY A 214 0.63 14.43 0.99
CA GLY A 214 1.67 13.78 1.80
C GLY A 214 3.07 13.88 1.19
N ILE A 215 3.18 14.11 -0.13
CA ILE A 215 4.46 14.41 -0.78
C ILE A 215 4.81 15.88 -0.57
N ASP A 216 3.90 16.80 -0.90
CA ASP A 216 4.01 18.24 -0.74
C ASP A 216 2.62 18.82 -0.51
N ASP A 217 2.39 19.42 0.66
CA ASP A 217 1.11 19.94 1.15
C ASP A 217 0.55 21.12 0.33
N ARG A 218 1.37 21.71 -0.56
CA ARG A 218 0.97 22.76 -1.50
C ARG A 218 0.33 22.21 -2.76
N ILE A 219 0.41 20.91 -3.00
CA ILE A 219 -0.15 20.30 -4.22
C ILE A 219 -1.67 20.22 -4.13
N GLN A 220 -2.33 20.66 -5.21
CA GLN A 220 -3.75 20.41 -5.44
C GLN A 220 -3.92 19.29 -6.45
N THR A 221 -4.94 18.47 -6.23
CA THR A 221 -5.28 17.34 -7.10
C THR A 221 -6.66 17.54 -7.71
N GLU A 222 -6.75 17.39 -9.02
CA GLU A 222 -7.98 17.44 -9.80
C GLU A 222 -8.16 16.12 -10.57
N CYS A 223 -9.37 15.54 -10.52
CA CYS A 223 -9.72 14.37 -11.31
C CYS A 223 -10.09 14.79 -12.74
N ILE A 224 -9.30 14.39 -13.73
CA ILE A 224 -9.63 14.59 -15.15
C ILE A 224 -10.72 13.59 -15.58
N GLY A 225 -10.61 12.34 -15.12
CA GLY A 225 -11.59 11.30 -15.37
C GLY A 225 -11.25 10.02 -14.62
N CYS A 226 -12.26 9.35 -14.08
CA CYS A 226 -12.11 8.07 -13.39
C CYS A 226 -13.46 7.36 -13.33
N PRO A 227 -13.54 6.03 -13.56
CA PRO A 227 -14.79 5.28 -13.46
C PRO A 227 -15.58 5.61 -12.19
N PRO A 228 -16.89 5.89 -12.31
CA PRO A 228 -17.75 5.58 -13.44
C PRO A 228 -17.82 6.65 -14.54
N ASP A 229 -17.00 7.70 -14.48
CA ASP A 229 -16.93 8.68 -15.58
C ASP A 229 -16.50 7.99 -16.88
N ALA A 230 -16.94 8.52 -18.02
CA ALA A 230 -16.42 8.13 -19.31
C ALA A 230 -14.93 8.46 -19.41
N HIS A 231 -14.14 7.55 -19.99
CA HIS A 231 -12.71 7.72 -20.22
C HIS A 231 -12.35 7.17 -21.61
N PRO A 232 -11.24 7.62 -22.22
CA PRO A 232 -10.77 7.09 -23.50
C PRO A 232 -10.21 5.67 -23.32
N GLU A 233 -9.92 4.99 -24.43
CA GLU A 233 -9.28 3.66 -24.41
C GLU A 233 -7.82 3.69 -23.92
N SER A 234 -7.18 4.87 -23.95
CA SER A 234 -5.75 5.00 -23.63
C SER A 234 -5.44 4.98 -22.14
N TRP A 235 -6.40 5.25 -21.26
CA TRP A 235 -6.24 5.23 -19.80
C TRP A 235 -7.57 5.00 -19.08
N PHE A 236 -7.51 4.43 -17.88
CA PHE A 236 -8.70 4.25 -17.01
C PHE A 236 -8.96 5.45 -16.12
N CYS A 237 -7.91 6.04 -15.53
CA CYS A 237 -8.07 7.29 -14.79
C CYS A 237 -6.94 8.25 -15.08
N ALA A 238 -7.23 9.54 -14.94
CA ALA A 238 -6.31 10.63 -15.16
C ALA A 238 -6.47 11.71 -14.09
N TRP A 239 -5.34 12.23 -13.63
CA TRP A 239 -5.25 13.17 -12.51
C TRP A 239 -4.32 14.31 -12.88
N LYS A 240 -4.74 15.53 -12.55
CA LYS A 240 -3.94 16.75 -12.71
C LYS A 240 -3.48 17.20 -11.34
N PHE A 241 -2.20 17.52 -11.23
CA PHE A 241 -1.61 18.09 -10.04
C PHE A 241 -1.02 19.47 -10.33
N THR A 242 -1.28 20.43 -9.44
CA THR A 242 -0.79 21.81 -9.52
C THR A 242 -0.24 22.27 -8.17
N LEU A 243 0.63 23.28 -8.16
CA LEU A 243 1.03 23.97 -6.93
C LEU A 243 0.14 25.19 -6.70
N LYS A 244 -0.18 25.46 -5.44
CA LYS A 244 -0.82 26.72 -5.00
C LYS A 244 0.18 27.88 -4.96
#